data_AF-W9J6M3-F1
#
_entry.id   AF-W9J6M3-F1
#
_cell.length_a   1.000
_cell.length_b   1.000
_cell.length_c   1.000
_cell.angle_alpha   90.00
_cell.angle_beta   90.00
_cell.angle_gamma   90.00
#
_symmetry.space_group_name_H-M   'P 1'
#
loop_
_entity.id
_entity.type
_entity.pdbx_description
1 polymer ?
#
loop_
_entity_poly.entity_id
_entity_poly.type
_entity_poly.pdbx_seq_one_letter_code
_entity_poly.pdbx_strand_id
1 'polypeptide(L)'
;MTPLSLLDCPKEVQLSIAELLLQADVANLSLSCRGLHSLTEPLVYSTIQIIWTRQYYPPIPKVLLLLRTLLERPDLRNHVRSIEFGGNGFIDYDDPPWPGETPEPPEVPNLPLDELNAAIRRTGVSESSANEWTSKVLYSDRHRYLHFGEELQLGVIQKTQSATSDAAAAVIVSLLKKLERLTVSENWYNEARLLGLMFQLALCRTNQHSTQSSQPTFSFLNYVSLDPMLHEDTNTEPDKVDQDLCLFYLPCIQHLSTSIQNPTPFSWPCASAPNPVSLTSLDIFRLRETRLAPVLSATKNLRKLKYNWFYRPDLDEEVNTSTLMLDELAMALLEVKDSLEDLEITAETCPAYTMGDYDPPDFTFHESLAEMRSMRRLKTLNVPWSFLTGMTDFSTTGRLGNALPQNLEYLILSRFRLRPAPYNDRDGVMISAFERELETGSLSHLTQLKSVKLPPSFFSRGMSDACEERIAALGKKFDLKLESQKRDLSKII
;
A
#
# COMPACT_ATOMS: atom_id res chain seq x y z
N MET A 1 -15.87 36.44 41.67
CA MET A 1 -14.80 35.68 40.98
C MET A 1 -14.99 35.89 39.50
N THR A 2 -13.99 36.41 38.80
CA THR A 2 -14.01 36.48 37.33
C THR A 2 -13.97 35.06 36.78
N PRO A 3 -14.81 34.69 35.80
CA PRO A 3 -14.74 33.38 35.18
C PRO A 3 -13.37 33.21 34.51
N LEU A 4 -12.66 32.13 34.85
CA LEU A 4 -11.43 31.75 34.16
C LEU A 4 -11.74 31.42 32.71
N SER A 5 -11.07 32.10 31.79
CA SER A 5 -11.08 31.76 30.37
C SER A 5 -10.10 30.63 30.10
N LEU A 6 -10.35 29.82 29.06
CA LEU A 6 -9.40 28.82 28.59
C LEU A 6 -8.02 29.43 28.29
N LEU A 7 -8.00 30.66 27.79
CA LEU A 7 -6.77 31.40 27.47
C LEU A 7 -5.98 31.85 28.71
N ASP A 8 -6.58 31.78 29.90
CA ASP A 8 -5.92 32.09 31.18
C ASP A 8 -5.18 30.87 31.76
N CYS A 9 -5.41 29.66 31.21
CA CYS A 9 -4.69 28.45 31.61
C CYS A 9 -3.25 28.42 31.04
N PRO A 10 -2.33 27.63 31.62
CA PRO A 10 -1.02 27.38 31.02
C PRO A 10 -1.13 26.81 29.59
N LYS A 11 -0.17 27.17 28.71
CA LYS A 11 -0.20 26.75 27.30
C LYS A 11 -0.23 25.24 27.13
N GLU A 12 0.42 24.50 28.02
CA GLU A 12 0.43 23.04 28.03
C GLU A 12 -0.98 22.49 28.21
N VAL A 13 -1.75 23.06 29.14
CA VAL A 13 -3.16 22.68 29.39
C VAL A 13 -4.03 23.05 28.20
N GLN A 14 -3.82 24.24 27.62
CA GLN A 14 -4.55 24.66 26.42
C GLN A 14 -4.31 23.71 25.24
N LEU A 15 -3.05 23.32 25.00
CA LEU A 15 -2.67 22.39 23.93
C LEU A 15 -3.22 20.99 24.19
N SER A 16 -3.10 20.45 25.40
CA SER A 16 -3.65 19.13 25.74
C SER A 16 -5.17 19.08 25.56
N ILE A 17 -5.89 20.16 25.82
CA ILE A 17 -7.34 20.23 25.53
C ILE A 17 -7.58 20.27 24.02
N ALA A 18 -6.83 21.10 23.29
CA ALA A 18 -6.99 21.24 21.84
C ALA A 18 -6.64 19.96 21.07
N GLU A 19 -5.66 19.17 21.54
CA GLU A 19 -5.27 17.88 20.97
C GLU A 19 -6.34 16.78 21.13
N LEU A 20 -7.29 16.96 22.05
CA LEU A 20 -8.42 16.04 22.24
C LEU A 20 -9.62 16.34 21.34
N LEU A 21 -9.59 17.46 20.62
CA LEU A 21 -10.68 17.89 19.74
C LEU A 21 -10.59 17.23 18.37
N LEU A 22 -11.74 17.09 17.71
CA LEU A 22 -11.78 16.67 16.31
C LEU A 22 -11.18 17.77 15.42
N GLN A 23 -10.57 17.39 14.30
CA GLN A 23 -9.90 18.34 13.39
C GLN A 23 -10.81 19.49 12.94
N ALA A 24 -12.10 19.21 12.73
CA ALA A 24 -13.10 20.22 12.39
C ALA A 24 -13.30 21.25 13.51
N ASP A 25 -13.30 20.82 14.77
CA ASP A 25 -13.46 21.69 15.94
C ASP A 25 -12.21 22.54 16.16
N VAL A 26 -11.02 21.96 15.97
CA VAL A 26 -9.73 22.67 16.01
C VAL A 26 -9.70 23.78 14.96
N ALA A 27 -10.18 23.50 13.74
CA ALA A 27 -10.29 24.48 12.67
C ALA A 27 -11.29 25.59 13.02
N ASN A 28 -12.48 25.25 13.56
CA ASN A 28 -13.47 26.23 14.00
C ASN A 28 -12.93 27.14 15.11
N LEU A 29 -12.18 26.58 16.07
CA LEU A 29 -11.52 27.36 17.12
C LEU A 29 -10.49 28.32 16.54
N SER A 30 -9.75 27.89 15.51
CA SER A 30 -8.78 28.74 14.82
C SER A 30 -9.41 30.01 14.22
N LEU A 31 -10.68 29.93 13.82
CA LEU A 31 -11.42 31.04 13.22
C LEU A 31 -12.06 31.97 14.26
N SER A 32 -12.12 31.58 15.54
CA SER A 32 -12.90 32.29 16.56
C SER A 32 -12.19 33.53 17.13
N CYS A 33 -10.90 33.44 17.45
CA CYS A 33 -10.12 34.56 17.97
C CYS A 33 -8.61 34.38 17.76
N ARG A 34 -7.84 35.47 17.83
CA ARG A 34 -6.37 35.45 17.59
C ARG A 34 -5.58 34.55 18.54
N GLY A 35 -5.98 34.49 19.82
CA GLY A 35 -5.32 33.64 20.81
C GLY A 35 -5.48 32.17 20.46
N LEU A 36 -6.72 31.74 20.19
CA LEU A 36 -7.03 30.37 19.78
C LEU A 36 -6.44 30.05 18.41
N HIS A 37 -6.44 30.98 17.46
CA HIS A 37 -5.75 30.83 16.18
C HIS A 37 -4.28 30.45 16.36
N SER A 38 -3.53 31.22 17.18
CA SER A 38 -2.11 30.94 17.44
C SER A 38 -1.86 29.60 18.14
N LEU A 39 -2.83 29.13 18.91
CA LEU A 39 -2.78 27.85 19.62
C LEU A 39 -3.07 26.68 18.66
N THR A 40 -4.10 26.82 17.82
CA THR A 40 -4.64 25.71 17.03
C THR A 40 -4.08 25.64 15.62
N GLU A 41 -3.50 26.70 15.06
CA GLU A 41 -2.91 26.69 13.71
C GLU A 41 -1.91 25.53 13.51
N PRO A 42 -0.96 25.26 14.43
CA PRO A 42 -0.09 24.09 14.31
C PRO A 42 -0.84 22.75 14.26
N LEU A 43 -1.96 22.65 14.96
CA LEU A 43 -2.80 21.43 15.02
C LEU A 43 -3.65 21.29 13.74
N VAL A 44 -4.19 22.39 13.21
CA VAL A 44 -4.93 22.42 11.93
C VAL A 44 -4.06 21.92 10.79
N TYR A 45 -2.79 22.34 10.75
CA TYR A 45 -1.85 21.91 9.72
C TYR A 45 -1.09 20.62 10.05
N SER A 46 -1.28 20.03 11.25
CA SER A 46 -0.55 18.83 11.67
C SER A 46 -0.84 17.61 10.80
N THR A 47 -2.12 17.46 10.40
CA THR A 47 -2.62 16.35 9.61
C THR A 47 -3.44 16.90 8.45
N ILE A 48 -3.01 16.59 7.23
CA ILE A 48 -3.66 17.05 6.01
C ILE A 48 -4.16 15.83 5.25
N GLN A 49 -5.44 15.86 4.88
CA GLN A 49 -6.07 14.83 4.08
C GLN A 49 -6.70 15.45 2.84
N ILE A 50 -6.33 14.95 1.66
CA ILE A 50 -6.93 15.33 0.38
C ILE A 50 -7.40 14.05 -0.29
N ILE A 51 -8.73 13.89 -0.41
CA ILE A 51 -9.34 12.69 -0.96
C ILE A 51 -9.83 12.93 -2.37
N TRP A 52 -9.43 12.04 -3.28
CA TRP A 52 -9.94 11.93 -4.64
C TRP A 52 -11.15 11.00 -4.66
N THR A 53 -12.35 11.58 -4.61
CA THR A 53 -13.59 10.82 -4.43
C THR A 53 -14.24 10.31 -5.71
N ARG A 54 -14.02 10.98 -6.85
CA ARG A 54 -14.66 10.68 -8.13
C ARG A 54 -13.65 10.72 -9.26
N GLN A 55 -13.70 9.79 -10.20
CA GLN A 55 -12.71 9.60 -11.25
C GLN A 55 -12.48 10.90 -12.05
N TYR A 56 -13.57 11.59 -12.40
CA TYR A 56 -13.53 12.78 -13.27
C TYR A 56 -13.46 14.13 -12.52
N TYR A 57 -13.51 14.10 -11.17
CA TYR A 57 -13.48 15.31 -10.33
C TYR A 57 -12.33 15.25 -9.34
N PRO A 58 -11.08 15.36 -9.82
CA PRO A 58 -9.91 15.35 -8.96
C PRO A 58 -9.91 16.55 -8.01
N PRO A 59 -9.29 16.44 -6.82
CA PRO A 59 -9.22 17.52 -5.85
C PRO A 59 -8.15 18.58 -6.23
N ILE A 60 -8.03 18.93 -7.51
CA ILE A 60 -7.02 19.86 -8.05
C ILE A 60 -7.04 21.23 -7.35
N PRO A 61 -8.20 21.88 -7.15
CA PRO A 61 -8.24 23.13 -6.40
C PRO A 61 -7.69 23.00 -5.00
N LYS A 62 -8.01 21.90 -4.29
CA LYS A 62 -7.57 21.68 -2.91
C LYS A 62 -6.06 21.49 -2.82
N VAL A 63 -5.49 20.64 -3.69
CA VAL A 63 -4.04 20.40 -3.69
C VAL A 63 -3.26 21.65 -4.11
N LEU A 64 -3.74 22.40 -5.12
CA LEU A 64 -3.07 23.63 -5.55
C LEU A 64 -3.21 24.76 -4.52
N LEU A 65 -4.34 24.86 -3.81
CA LEU A 65 -4.50 25.81 -2.70
C LEU A 65 -3.56 25.49 -1.54
N LEU A 66 -3.39 24.21 -1.22
CA LEU A 66 -2.41 23.79 -0.22
C LEU A 66 -0.99 24.11 -0.67
N LEU A 67 -0.63 23.77 -1.91
CA LEU A 67 0.68 24.08 -2.47
C LEU A 67 0.96 25.58 -2.41
N ARG A 68 0.02 26.42 -2.86
CA ARG A 68 0.11 27.88 -2.74
C ARG A 68 0.36 28.31 -1.31
N THR A 69 -0.45 27.82 -0.37
CA THR A 69 -0.35 28.16 1.06
C THR A 69 1.02 27.80 1.62
N LEU A 70 1.55 26.61 1.30
CA LEU A 70 2.88 26.19 1.75
C LEU A 70 4.00 26.99 1.08
N LEU A 71 3.82 27.43 -0.17
CA LEU A 71 4.79 28.29 -0.85
C LEU A 71 4.82 29.70 -0.22
N GLU A 72 3.65 30.30 0.04
CA GLU A 72 3.51 31.65 0.62
C GLU A 72 3.83 31.70 2.12
N ARG A 73 3.59 30.62 2.88
CA ARG A 73 3.84 30.51 4.32
C ARG A 73 4.79 29.36 4.68
N PRO A 74 6.11 29.58 4.57
CA PRO A 74 7.12 28.56 4.88
C PRO A 74 7.10 28.06 6.33
N ASP A 75 6.59 28.86 7.27
CA ASP A 75 6.39 28.50 8.67
C ASP A 75 5.50 27.26 8.84
N LEU A 76 4.42 27.18 8.04
CA LEU A 76 3.44 26.08 8.10
C LEU A 76 4.02 24.73 7.71
N ARG A 77 5.06 24.71 6.87
CA ARG A 77 5.75 23.48 6.42
C ARG A 77 6.32 22.66 7.60
N ASN A 78 6.59 23.31 8.73
CA ASN A 78 7.15 22.68 9.92
C ASN A 78 6.06 22.13 10.86
N HIS A 79 4.79 22.43 10.61
CA HIS A 79 3.67 21.94 11.40
C HIS A 79 3.13 20.61 10.86
N VAL A 80 3.21 20.39 9.54
CA VAL A 80 2.72 19.16 8.90
C VAL A 80 3.52 17.93 9.30
N ARG A 81 2.84 16.98 9.94
CA ARG A 81 3.38 15.68 10.38
C ARG A 81 2.80 14.51 9.59
N SER A 82 1.55 14.62 9.15
CA SER A 82 0.89 13.59 8.37
C SER A 82 0.26 14.20 7.13
N ILE A 83 0.50 13.58 5.97
CA ILE A 83 -0.23 13.90 4.75
C ILE A 83 -0.79 12.63 4.12
N GLU A 84 -2.07 12.69 3.76
CA GLU A 84 -2.79 11.63 3.10
C GLU A 84 -3.37 12.15 1.79
N PHE A 85 -2.83 11.64 0.70
CA PHE A 85 -3.37 11.76 -0.64
C PHE A 85 -4.22 10.53 -0.90
N GLY A 86 -5.45 10.54 -0.41
CA GLY A 86 -6.34 9.39 -0.48
C GLY A 86 -7.18 9.37 -1.75
N GLY A 87 -7.81 8.23 -2.00
CA GLY A 87 -8.67 7.99 -3.14
C GLY A 87 -9.23 6.58 -3.03
N ASN A 88 -10.29 6.29 -3.77
CA ASN A 88 -11.04 5.06 -3.61
C ASN A 88 -10.99 4.16 -4.85
N GLY A 89 -10.04 4.38 -5.77
CA GLY A 89 -9.88 3.53 -6.97
C GLY A 89 -11.09 3.49 -7.90
N PHE A 90 -12.09 4.36 -7.71
CA PHE A 90 -13.35 4.27 -8.43
C PHE A 90 -13.16 4.57 -9.91
N ILE A 91 -13.66 3.66 -10.74
CA ILE A 91 -14.21 3.96 -12.06
C ILE A 91 -15.66 4.40 -11.78
N ASP A 92 -16.06 5.60 -12.19
CA ASP A 92 -17.43 6.10 -12.02
C ASP A 92 -18.37 5.30 -12.96
N TYR A 93 -18.69 4.05 -12.60
CA TYR A 93 -19.56 3.16 -13.39
C TYR A 93 -21.04 3.59 -13.36
N ASP A 94 -21.46 4.20 -12.25
CA ASP A 94 -22.87 4.53 -12.00
C ASP A 94 -23.30 5.89 -12.57
N ASP A 95 -22.35 6.79 -12.88
CA ASP A 95 -22.63 8.15 -13.38
C ASP A 95 -21.42 8.71 -14.15
N PRO A 96 -20.96 8.06 -15.25
CA PRO A 96 -19.98 8.69 -16.12
C PRO A 96 -20.57 10.01 -16.64
N PRO A 97 -19.77 11.06 -16.85
CA PRO A 97 -20.28 12.29 -17.48
C PRO A 97 -21.03 11.91 -18.77
N TRP A 98 -22.21 12.51 -18.98
CA TRP A 98 -23.02 12.20 -20.17
C TRP A 98 -22.15 12.35 -21.43
N PRO A 99 -22.36 11.54 -22.50
CA PRO A 99 -21.67 11.74 -23.76
C PRO A 99 -21.80 13.21 -24.21
N GLY A 100 -20.67 13.94 -24.24
CA GLY A 100 -20.62 15.38 -24.55
C GLY A 100 -20.50 16.34 -23.35
N GLU A 101 -20.61 15.87 -22.10
CA GLU A 101 -20.30 16.66 -20.91
C GLU A 101 -18.82 16.56 -20.57
N THR A 102 -18.06 17.63 -20.85
CA THR A 102 -16.75 17.82 -20.24
C THR A 102 -16.95 18.57 -18.92
N PRO A 103 -16.45 18.05 -17.78
CA PRO A 103 -16.42 18.84 -16.55
C PRO A 103 -15.73 20.18 -16.84
N GLU A 104 -16.38 21.29 -16.49
CA GLU A 104 -15.75 22.60 -16.64
C GLU A 104 -14.42 22.62 -15.88
N PRO A 105 -13.37 23.28 -16.44
CA PRO A 105 -12.10 23.38 -15.75
C PRO A 105 -12.34 24.04 -14.38
N PRO A 106 -11.92 23.41 -13.28
CA PRO A 106 -12.08 24.01 -11.97
C PRO A 106 -11.30 25.33 -11.88
N GLU A 107 -11.83 26.28 -11.11
CA GLU A 107 -11.09 27.48 -10.76
C GLU A 107 -9.85 27.10 -9.95
N VAL A 108 -8.67 27.44 -10.47
CA VAL A 108 -7.37 27.14 -9.85
C VAL A 108 -6.75 28.40 -9.27
N PRO A 109 -6.07 28.31 -8.12
CA PRO A 109 -5.38 29.45 -7.53
C PRO A 109 -4.12 29.81 -8.33
N ASN A 110 -3.78 31.10 -8.35
CA ASN A 110 -2.49 31.55 -8.87
C ASN A 110 -1.36 31.08 -7.94
N LEU A 111 -0.39 30.35 -8.48
CA LEU A 111 0.78 29.88 -7.74
C LEU A 111 1.92 30.90 -7.81
N PRO A 112 2.69 31.10 -6.72
CA PRO A 112 3.92 31.90 -6.76
C PRO A 112 5.00 31.15 -7.55
N LEU A 113 5.11 31.45 -8.85
CA LEU A 113 5.95 30.70 -9.80
C LEU A 113 7.43 30.65 -9.43
N ASP A 114 7.98 31.75 -8.90
CA ASP A 114 9.39 31.80 -8.50
C ASP A 114 9.68 30.83 -7.34
N GLU A 115 8.81 30.80 -6.34
CA GLU A 115 8.93 29.89 -5.19
C GLU A 115 8.69 28.44 -5.60
N LEU A 116 7.74 28.19 -6.51
CA LEU A 116 7.48 26.87 -7.08
C LEU A 116 8.70 26.33 -7.83
N ASN A 117 9.26 27.12 -8.76
CA ASN A 117 10.45 26.75 -9.52
C ASN A 117 11.65 26.53 -8.59
N ALA A 118 11.82 27.37 -7.57
CA ALA A 118 12.85 27.18 -6.56
C ALA A 118 12.66 25.88 -5.77
N ALA A 119 11.42 25.54 -5.38
CA ALA A 119 11.10 24.30 -4.69
C ALA A 119 11.42 23.06 -5.53
N ILE A 120 10.98 23.05 -6.80
CA ILE A 120 11.26 21.97 -7.75
C ILE A 120 12.77 21.79 -7.94
N ARG A 121 13.52 22.89 -8.19
CA ARG A 121 14.97 22.82 -8.37
C ARG A 121 15.71 22.29 -7.13
N ARG A 122 15.22 22.57 -5.91
CA ARG A 122 15.81 22.05 -4.66
C ARG A 122 15.73 20.53 -4.53
N THR A 123 14.84 19.86 -5.25
CA THR A 123 14.81 18.38 -5.31
C THR A 123 16.02 17.80 -6.06
N GLY A 124 16.66 18.63 -6.89
CA GLY A 124 17.84 18.27 -7.68
C GLY A 124 17.54 17.87 -9.12
N VAL A 125 16.29 17.88 -9.58
CA VAL A 125 15.97 17.62 -11.01
C VAL A 125 16.79 18.52 -11.97
N SER A 126 17.05 18.02 -13.18
CA SER A 126 17.71 18.82 -14.23
C SER A 126 16.82 20.01 -14.62
N GLU A 127 17.39 21.03 -15.27
CA GLU A 127 16.62 22.21 -15.68
C GLU A 127 15.49 21.87 -16.66
N SER A 128 15.73 20.95 -17.60
CA SER A 128 14.69 20.48 -18.54
C SER A 128 13.56 19.76 -17.80
N SER A 129 13.88 18.87 -16.85
CA SER A 129 12.89 18.15 -16.05
C SER A 129 12.16 19.09 -15.08
N ALA A 130 12.82 20.12 -14.56
CA ALA A 130 12.20 21.14 -13.72
C ALA A 130 11.13 21.92 -14.50
N ASN A 131 11.43 22.33 -15.74
CA ASN A 131 10.47 23.03 -16.59
C ASN A 131 9.27 22.15 -16.94
N GLU A 132 9.52 20.87 -17.27
CA GLU A 132 8.44 19.91 -17.52
C GLU A 132 7.58 19.68 -16.27
N TRP A 133 8.19 19.53 -15.10
CA TRP A 133 7.47 19.38 -13.83
C TRP A 133 6.63 20.62 -13.53
N THR A 134 7.17 21.82 -13.64
CA THR A 134 6.39 23.06 -13.49
C THR A 134 5.20 23.10 -14.44
N SER A 135 5.39 22.69 -15.71
CA SER A 135 4.29 22.61 -16.69
C SER A 135 3.20 21.59 -16.34
N LYS A 136 3.53 20.55 -15.55
CA LYS A 136 2.56 19.56 -15.05
C LYS A 136 1.78 20.11 -13.86
N VAL A 137 2.40 20.91 -12.99
CA VAL A 137 1.71 21.57 -11.87
C VAL A 137 0.74 22.66 -12.35
N LEU A 138 1.09 23.39 -13.41
CA LEU A 138 0.26 24.46 -13.98
C LEU A 138 -0.89 23.91 -14.83
N TYR A 139 -1.93 23.42 -14.14
CA TYR A 139 -3.14 22.82 -14.71
C TYR A 139 -3.80 23.64 -15.85
N SER A 140 -3.85 24.96 -15.69
CA SER A 140 -4.56 25.89 -16.56
C SER A 140 -4.02 25.95 -17.99
N ASP A 141 -2.73 25.67 -18.20
CA ASP A 141 -2.11 25.71 -19.52
C ASP A 141 -2.42 24.44 -20.34
N ARG A 142 -2.81 23.34 -19.69
CA ARG A 142 -3.12 22.06 -20.37
C ARG A 142 -4.58 21.92 -20.75
N HIS A 143 -5.49 22.39 -19.90
CA HIS A 143 -6.94 22.25 -20.15
C HIS A 143 -7.44 23.10 -21.32
N ARG A 144 -6.78 24.24 -21.59
CA ARG A 144 -7.21 25.22 -22.61
C ARG A 144 -7.02 24.75 -24.07
N TYR A 145 -6.26 23.68 -24.29
CA TYR A 145 -5.92 23.17 -25.62
C TYR A 145 -6.46 21.76 -25.92
N LEU A 146 -7.37 21.25 -25.08
CA LEU A 146 -8.02 19.96 -25.28
C LEU A 146 -9.16 20.07 -26.31
N HIS A 147 -8.83 20.42 -27.55
CA HIS A 147 -9.76 20.35 -28.69
C HIS A 147 -9.57 19.02 -29.44
N PHE A 148 -10.14 17.94 -28.93
CA PHE A 148 -10.18 16.63 -29.61
C PHE A 148 -11.61 16.06 -29.60
N GLY A 149 -11.93 15.00 -30.34
CA GLY A 149 -13.27 14.39 -30.36
C GLY A 149 -13.70 13.82 -29.00
N GLU A 150 -15.02 13.70 -28.75
CA GLU A 150 -15.64 13.42 -27.44
C GLU A 150 -15.01 12.25 -26.65
N GLU A 151 -14.74 11.10 -27.27
CA GLU A 151 -14.14 9.94 -26.57
C GLU A 151 -12.65 10.11 -26.26
N LEU A 152 -11.91 10.85 -27.10
CA LEU A 152 -10.48 11.16 -26.86
C LEU A 152 -10.31 12.22 -25.77
N GLN A 153 -11.34 13.03 -25.48
CA GLN A 153 -11.26 14.08 -24.45
C GLN A 153 -11.13 13.50 -23.04
N LEU A 154 -11.92 12.48 -22.67
CA LEU A 154 -11.95 11.96 -21.29
C LEU A 154 -10.63 11.32 -20.86
N GLY A 155 -10.02 10.49 -21.71
CA GLY A 155 -8.71 9.88 -21.41
C GLY A 155 -7.58 10.91 -21.27
N VAL A 156 -7.60 11.97 -22.09
CA VAL A 156 -6.61 13.05 -22.01
C VAL A 156 -6.84 13.93 -20.77
N ILE A 157 -8.09 14.20 -20.41
CA ILE A 157 -8.46 14.89 -19.16
C ILE A 157 -7.93 14.10 -17.97
N GLN A 158 -8.22 12.79 -17.88
CA GLN A 158 -7.73 11.94 -16.80
C GLN A 158 -6.20 11.94 -16.70
N LYS A 159 -5.47 11.73 -17.82
CA LYS A 159 -4.00 11.80 -17.84
C LYS A 159 -3.46 13.17 -17.41
N THR A 160 -4.15 14.26 -17.76
CA THR A 160 -3.75 15.62 -17.37
C THR A 160 -3.98 15.86 -15.88
N GLN A 161 -5.12 15.39 -15.36
CA GLN A 161 -5.50 15.50 -13.96
C GLN A 161 -4.58 14.68 -13.04
N SER A 162 -4.26 13.44 -13.42
CA SER A 162 -3.31 12.60 -12.69
C SER A 162 -1.90 13.19 -12.72
N ALA A 163 -1.43 13.68 -13.89
CA ALA A 163 -0.14 14.36 -14.01
C ALA A 163 -0.02 15.57 -13.09
N THR A 164 -1.08 16.37 -13.00
CA THR A 164 -1.12 17.56 -12.13
C THR A 164 -1.09 17.18 -10.66
N SER A 165 -1.85 16.14 -10.29
CA SER A 165 -1.96 15.69 -8.91
C SER A 165 -0.66 15.07 -8.41
N ASP A 166 -0.03 14.17 -9.18
CA ASP A 166 1.30 13.60 -8.90
C ASP A 166 2.36 14.71 -8.78
N ALA A 167 2.40 15.62 -9.77
CA ALA A 167 3.33 16.75 -9.77
C ALA A 167 3.19 17.65 -8.54
N ALA A 168 1.95 18.01 -8.17
CA ALA A 168 1.69 18.86 -7.02
C ALA A 168 2.00 18.12 -5.71
N ALA A 169 1.62 16.84 -5.58
CA ALA A 169 1.92 16.01 -4.43
C ALA A 169 3.44 15.89 -4.20
N ALA A 170 4.22 15.63 -5.26
CA ALA A 170 5.67 15.54 -5.19
C ALA A 170 6.31 16.85 -4.69
N VAL A 171 5.82 18.03 -5.15
CA VAL A 171 6.31 19.32 -4.65
C VAL A 171 5.92 19.50 -3.19
N ILE A 172 4.65 19.26 -2.83
CA ILE A 172 4.18 19.40 -1.44
C ILE A 172 5.04 18.56 -0.52
N VAL A 173 5.20 17.26 -0.78
CA VAL A 173 6.01 16.35 0.05
C VAL A 173 7.44 16.83 0.19
N SER A 174 8.06 17.35 -0.89
CA SER A 174 9.42 17.90 -0.84
C SER A 174 9.57 19.13 0.07
N LEU A 175 8.49 19.87 0.32
CA LEU A 175 8.48 21.05 1.19
C LEU A 175 8.39 20.70 2.68
N LEU A 176 7.91 19.50 3.03
CA LEU A 176 7.54 19.12 4.40
C LEU A 176 8.73 18.51 5.17
N LYS A 177 9.44 19.36 5.91
CA LYS A 177 10.67 18.96 6.63
C LYS A 177 10.43 18.04 7.84
N LYS A 178 9.24 18.10 8.43
CA LYS A 178 8.86 17.36 9.64
C LYS A 178 7.80 16.28 9.38
N LEU A 179 7.66 15.87 8.12
CA LEU A 179 6.73 14.82 7.75
C LEU A 179 7.11 13.49 8.40
N GLU A 180 6.16 12.87 9.08
CA GLU A 180 6.28 11.61 9.80
C GLU A 180 5.51 10.48 9.10
N ARG A 181 4.37 10.82 8.49
CA ARG A 181 3.47 9.88 7.80
C ARG A 181 3.08 10.38 6.42
N LEU A 182 3.26 9.53 5.41
CA LEU A 182 2.82 9.73 4.04
C LEU A 182 1.94 8.55 3.61
N THR A 183 0.73 8.82 3.16
CA THR A 183 -0.13 7.83 2.51
C THR A 183 -0.55 8.37 1.14
N VAL A 184 -0.46 7.56 0.10
CA VAL A 184 -0.75 7.95 -1.28
C VAL A 184 -1.52 6.83 -1.99
N SER A 185 -2.72 7.16 -2.45
CA SER A 185 -3.58 6.22 -3.17
C SER A 185 -3.23 6.11 -4.65
N GLU A 186 -3.72 5.06 -5.30
CA GLU A 186 -3.43 4.78 -6.71
C GLU A 186 -3.84 5.93 -7.65
N ASN A 187 -4.91 6.65 -7.30
CA ASN A 187 -5.42 7.80 -8.06
C ASN A 187 -4.40 8.94 -8.19
N TRP A 188 -3.42 9.02 -7.28
CA TRP A 188 -2.43 10.09 -7.24
C TRP A 188 -1.16 9.77 -8.02
N TYR A 189 -1.03 8.56 -8.55
CA TYR A 189 0.06 8.22 -9.46
C TYR A 189 -0.30 8.53 -10.90
N ASN A 190 0.74 8.75 -11.70
CA ASN A 190 0.64 8.83 -13.15
C ASN A 190 1.88 8.14 -13.75
N GLU A 191 1.85 7.88 -15.05
CA GLU A 191 2.98 7.38 -15.86
C GLU A 191 4.29 8.16 -15.61
N ALA A 192 4.20 9.45 -15.22
CA ALA A 192 5.35 10.28 -14.93
C ALA A 192 6.10 9.93 -13.62
N ARG A 193 5.45 9.25 -12.66
CA ARG A 193 5.95 8.87 -11.33
C ARG A 193 6.83 9.95 -10.67
N LEU A 194 6.39 11.21 -10.68
CA LEU A 194 7.20 12.34 -10.19
C LEU A 194 7.47 12.25 -8.69
N LEU A 195 6.53 11.74 -7.91
CA LEU A 195 6.76 11.47 -6.49
C LEU A 195 7.90 10.46 -6.27
N GLY A 196 7.90 9.36 -7.05
CA GLY A 196 8.96 8.34 -7.02
C GLY A 196 10.30 8.90 -7.46
N LEU A 197 10.34 9.66 -8.55
CA LEU A 197 11.52 10.37 -9.02
C LEU A 197 12.07 11.33 -7.94
N MET A 198 11.19 12.09 -7.29
CA MET A 198 11.58 13.02 -6.21
C MET A 198 12.28 12.28 -5.07
N PHE A 199 11.73 11.15 -4.61
CA PHE A 199 12.39 10.33 -3.57
C PHE A 199 13.71 9.74 -4.05
N GLN A 200 13.76 9.22 -5.27
CA GLN A 200 14.99 8.65 -5.85
C GLN A 200 16.12 9.69 -5.86
N LEU A 201 15.82 10.93 -6.25
CA LEU A 201 16.80 12.01 -6.30
C LEU A 201 17.23 12.49 -4.92
N ALA A 202 16.32 12.49 -3.95
CA ALA A 202 16.58 12.89 -2.58
C ALA A 202 17.39 11.85 -1.80
N LEU A 203 17.16 10.55 -2.06
CA LEU A 203 17.70 9.44 -1.25
C LEU A 203 18.90 8.75 -1.89
N CYS A 204 18.97 8.68 -3.23
CA CYS A 204 19.89 7.77 -3.92
C CYS A 204 20.98 8.47 -4.76
N ARG A 205 21.05 9.81 -4.77
CA ARG A 205 22.07 10.51 -5.55
C ARG A 205 23.46 10.38 -4.95
N THR A 206 24.39 9.91 -5.77
CA THR A 206 25.80 9.60 -5.44
C THR A 206 26.81 10.69 -5.84
N ASN A 207 26.40 11.88 -6.29
CA ASN A 207 27.35 12.83 -6.88
C ASN A 207 28.13 13.68 -5.85
N GLN A 208 29.44 13.41 -5.82
CA GLN A 208 30.54 14.08 -5.10
C GLN A 208 30.76 15.57 -5.45
N HIS A 209 29.79 16.25 -6.10
CA HIS A 209 29.96 17.64 -6.57
C HIS A 209 28.77 18.57 -6.26
N SER A 210 27.70 18.14 -5.60
CA SER A 210 26.64 19.07 -5.19
C SER A 210 26.87 19.62 -3.79
N THR A 211 27.33 20.87 -3.72
CA THR A 211 27.34 21.72 -2.52
C THR A 211 25.93 22.16 -2.08
N GLN A 212 24.87 21.41 -2.43
CA GLN A 212 23.49 21.82 -2.15
C GLN A 212 23.00 21.21 -0.84
N SER A 213 23.26 21.91 0.26
CA SER A 213 22.75 21.65 1.61
C SER A 213 21.22 21.83 1.76
N SER A 214 20.44 21.66 0.69
CA SER A 214 19.02 22.06 0.62
C SER A 214 18.06 20.98 0.12
N GLN A 215 18.52 19.75 -0.13
CA GLN A 215 17.64 18.66 -0.55
C GLN A 215 16.76 18.17 0.61
N PRO A 216 15.54 17.67 0.34
CA PRO A 216 14.71 17.04 1.36
C PRO A 216 15.41 15.83 1.97
N THR A 217 15.52 15.78 3.30
CA THR A 217 16.22 14.69 4.01
C THR A 217 15.28 13.62 4.57
N PHE A 218 13.98 13.90 4.64
CA PHE A 218 12.93 13.02 5.17
C PHE A 218 13.27 12.40 6.54
N SER A 219 13.99 13.12 7.39
CA SER A 219 14.57 12.60 8.64
C SER A 219 13.54 12.19 9.71
N PHE A 220 12.28 12.60 9.56
CA PHE A 220 11.19 12.24 10.48
C PHE A 220 10.23 11.20 9.88
N LEU A 221 10.33 10.93 8.57
CA LEU A 221 9.40 10.08 7.84
C LEU A 221 9.59 8.63 8.29
N ASN A 222 8.60 8.14 9.03
CA ASN A 222 8.62 6.82 9.65
C ASN A 222 7.51 5.90 9.15
N TYR A 223 6.52 6.44 8.44
CA TYR A 223 5.44 5.68 7.84
C TYR A 223 5.24 6.14 6.39
N VAL A 224 5.37 5.20 5.45
CA VAL A 224 5.04 5.42 4.04
C VAL A 224 4.11 4.31 3.59
N SER A 225 2.96 4.67 3.05
CA SER A 225 2.01 3.73 2.45
C SER A 225 1.61 4.18 1.07
N LEU A 226 2.12 3.48 0.07
CA LEU A 226 1.74 3.64 -1.32
C LEU A 226 0.74 2.53 -1.67
N ASP A 227 -0.41 2.89 -2.21
CA ASP A 227 -1.41 1.92 -2.63
C ASP A 227 -0.87 0.99 -3.73
N PRO A 228 -1.38 -0.25 -3.82
CA PRO A 228 -0.86 -1.25 -4.74
C PRO A 228 -1.10 -0.86 -6.21
N MET A 229 -0.04 -0.79 -7.01
CA MET A 229 -0.13 -0.64 -8.47
C MET A 229 -0.33 -2.01 -9.15
N LEU A 230 -1.44 -2.68 -8.89
CA LEU A 230 -1.71 -4.04 -9.43
C LEU A 230 -2.30 -4.01 -10.85
N HIS A 231 -3.05 -2.96 -11.20
CA HIS A 231 -3.79 -2.87 -12.45
C HIS A 231 -3.13 -1.99 -13.51
N GLU A 232 -1.96 -1.41 -13.23
CA GLU A 232 -1.22 -0.63 -14.21
C GLU A 232 -0.72 -1.49 -15.39
N ASP A 233 -0.40 -0.83 -16.50
CA ASP A 233 0.19 -1.43 -17.68
C ASP A 233 1.55 -2.12 -17.37
N THR A 234 2.01 -2.92 -18.32
CA THR A 234 3.27 -3.68 -18.23
C THR A 234 4.44 -2.79 -17.79
N ASN A 235 5.42 -3.35 -17.07
CA ASN A 235 6.67 -2.63 -16.84
C ASN A 235 7.31 -2.37 -18.22
N THR A 236 7.20 -1.13 -18.71
CA THR A 236 7.72 -0.73 -20.02
C THR A 236 9.24 -0.59 -20.03
N GLU A 237 9.87 -0.57 -18.85
CA GLU A 237 11.31 -0.37 -18.67
C GLU A 237 11.89 -1.36 -17.63
N PRO A 238 11.80 -2.68 -17.86
CA PRO A 238 12.19 -3.72 -16.89
C PRO A 238 13.69 -3.72 -16.55
N ASP A 239 14.51 -3.18 -17.46
CA ASP A 239 15.95 -3.01 -17.28
C ASP A 239 16.31 -1.85 -16.33
N LYS A 240 15.36 -0.97 -16.01
CA LYS A 240 15.61 0.15 -15.10
C LYS A 240 15.35 -0.24 -13.65
N VAL A 241 16.13 0.37 -12.76
CA VAL A 241 15.93 0.22 -11.32
C VAL A 241 14.57 0.83 -10.96
N ASP A 242 13.75 0.04 -10.27
CA ASP A 242 12.48 0.53 -9.75
C ASP A 242 12.71 1.70 -8.79
N GLN A 243 12.01 2.80 -9.04
CA GLN A 243 12.10 4.00 -8.24
C GLN A 243 11.71 3.74 -6.78
N ASP A 244 10.74 2.86 -6.52
CA ASP A 244 10.21 2.65 -5.18
C ASP A 244 11.19 1.91 -4.26
N LEU A 245 12.21 1.25 -4.82
CA LEU A 245 13.33 0.69 -4.05
C LEU A 245 14.13 1.77 -3.30
N CYS A 246 14.04 3.04 -3.70
CA CYS A 246 14.70 4.14 -2.99
C CYS A 246 14.12 4.37 -1.59
N LEU A 247 12.87 3.98 -1.33
CA LEU A 247 12.18 4.21 -0.05
C LEU A 247 12.82 3.41 1.09
N PHE A 248 13.54 2.33 0.79
CA PHE A 248 14.31 1.56 1.76
C PHE A 248 15.51 2.33 2.35
N TYR A 249 15.91 3.45 1.74
CA TYR A 249 16.97 4.34 2.24
C TYR A 249 16.45 5.43 3.18
N LEU A 250 15.14 5.48 3.46
CA LEU A 250 14.58 6.42 4.41
C LEU A 250 15.18 6.18 5.82
N PRO A 251 15.71 7.22 6.49
CA PRO A 251 16.56 7.05 7.68
C PRO A 251 15.80 6.54 8.91
N CYS A 252 14.51 6.85 9.03
CA CYS A 252 13.69 6.56 10.21
C CYS A 252 12.47 5.69 9.88
N ILE A 253 12.45 5.05 8.71
CA ILE A 253 11.30 4.25 8.26
C ILE A 253 11.02 3.09 9.21
N GLN A 254 9.77 2.98 9.66
CA GLN A 254 9.26 1.92 10.55
C GLN A 254 8.23 1.04 9.86
N HIS A 255 7.40 1.65 9.01
CA HIS A 255 6.42 0.95 8.17
C HIS A 255 6.54 1.44 6.72
N LEU A 256 6.68 0.49 5.79
CA LEU A 256 6.73 0.74 4.36
C LEU A 256 5.72 -0.17 3.65
N SER A 257 4.82 0.41 2.87
CA SER A 257 3.95 -0.30 1.94
C SER A 257 4.20 0.21 0.52
N THR A 258 4.56 -0.68 -0.41
CA THR A 258 4.91 -0.30 -1.78
C THR A 258 4.84 -1.46 -2.78
N SER A 259 4.68 -1.11 -4.07
CA SER A 259 4.76 -2.04 -5.20
C SER A 259 6.15 -2.05 -5.81
N ILE A 260 6.67 -3.22 -6.20
CA ILE A 260 7.95 -3.34 -6.91
C ILE A 260 7.74 -4.11 -8.22
N GLN A 261 8.09 -3.49 -9.34
CA GLN A 261 7.79 -3.88 -10.72
C GLN A 261 8.77 -4.93 -11.28
N ASN A 262 9.07 -5.99 -10.53
CA ASN A 262 9.85 -7.15 -11.00
C ASN A 262 11.10 -6.82 -11.86
N PRO A 263 12.05 -5.99 -11.37
CA PRO A 263 13.19 -5.55 -12.19
C PRO A 263 14.09 -6.71 -12.65
N THR A 264 14.59 -6.62 -13.88
CA THR A 264 15.48 -7.61 -14.50
C THR A 264 16.71 -6.93 -15.08
N PRO A 265 17.91 -7.03 -14.44
CA PRO A 265 18.19 -7.70 -13.18
C PRO A 265 17.77 -6.88 -11.95
N PHE A 266 17.50 -7.57 -10.82
CA PHE A 266 17.30 -6.90 -9.55
C PHE A 266 18.58 -6.18 -9.11
N SER A 267 18.49 -4.87 -8.86
CA SER A 267 19.57 -4.07 -8.30
C SER A 267 19.04 -2.96 -7.42
N TRP A 268 19.79 -2.62 -6.38
CA TRP A 268 19.46 -1.49 -5.52
C TRP A 268 19.82 -0.17 -6.20
N PRO A 269 19.06 0.93 -5.97
CA PRO A 269 19.36 2.24 -6.57
C PRO A 269 20.72 2.84 -6.19
N CYS A 270 21.23 2.52 -4.99
CA CYS A 270 22.56 2.95 -4.54
C CYS A 270 23.60 1.84 -4.71
N ALA A 271 24.88 2.23 -4.66
CA ALA A 271 26.01 1.31 -4.76
C ALA A 271 26.06 0.24 -3.65
N SER A 272 25.48 0.53 -2.48
CA SER A 272 25.35 -0.40 -1.35
C SER A 272 23.88 -0.67 -1.08
N ALA A 273 23.53 -1.91 -0.74
CA ALA A 273 22.19 -2.25 -0.27
C ALA A 273 21.77 -1.38 0.94
N PRO A 274 20.47 -1.09 1.09
CA PRO A 274 19.97 -0.32 2.22
C PRO A 274 20.09 -1.12 3.52
N ASN A 275 20.11 -0.41 4.65
CA ASN A 275 20.08 -1.01 5.99
C ASN A 275 19.04 -0.28 6.86
N PRO A 276 17.74 -0.48 6.62
CA PRO A 276 16.67 0.20 7.34
C PRO A 276 16.48 -0.43 8.74
N VAL A 277 17.36 -0.08 9.69
CA VAL A 277 17.39 -0.68 11.04
C VAL A 277 16.07 -0.51 11.80
N SER A 278 15.33 0.57 11.54
CA SER A 278 14.06 0.90 12.18
C SER A 278 12.85 0.21 11.56
N LEU A 279 12.99 -0.43 10.39
CA LEU A 279 11.87 -1.00 9.65
C LEU A 279 11.38 -2.27 10.34
N THR A 280 10.12 -2.25 10.79
CA THR A 280 9.50 -3.36 11.52
C THR A 280 8.26 -3.91 10.82
N SER A 281 7.69 -3.17 9.88
CA SER A 281 6.52 -3.57 9.10
C SER A 281 6.75 -3.28 7.63
N LEU A 282 6.47 -4.26 6.77
CA LEU A 282 6.67 -4.17 5.33
C LEU A 282 5.52 -4.82 4.59
N ASP A 283 4.93 -4.08 3.66
CA ASP A 283 3.89 -4.57 2.77
C ASP A 283 4.43 -4.49 1.32
N ILE A 284 4.52 -5.62 0.65
CA ILE A 284 5.05 -5.75 -0.72
C ILE A 284 3.94 -6.25 -1.65
N PHE A 285 3.81 -5.56 -2.77
CA PHE A 285 2.90 -5.91 -3.85
C PHE A 285 3.66 -6.08 -5.17
N ARG A 286 3.08 -6.83 -6.13
CA ARG A 286 3.58 -7.08 -7.50
C ARG A 286 4.90 -7.85 -7.62
N LEU A 287 5.79 -7.79 -6.63
CA LEU A 287 7.08 -8.48 -6.65
C LEU A 287 6.91 -10.00 -6.60
N ARG A 288 7.50 -10.72 -7.56
CA ARG A 288 7.50 -12.18 -7.60
C ARG A 288 8.44 -12.78 -6.56
N GLU A 289 8.10 -13.98 -6.12
CA GLU A 289 8.80 -14.74 -5.10
C GLU A 289 10.29 -14.95 -5.43
N THR A 290 10.62 -15.09 -6.71
CA THR A 290 11.98 -15.25 -7.24
C THR A 290 12.86 -14.01 -7.04
N ARG A 291 12.25 -12.86 -6.73
CA ARG A 291 12.91 -11.56 -6.52
C ARG A 291 12.75 -11.04 -5.09
N LEU A 292 12.11 -11.81 -4.21
CA LEU A 292 11.81 -11.36 -2.85
C LEU A 292 13.04 -11.41 -1.93
N ALA A 293 13.94 -12.38 -2.12
CA ALA A 293 15.08 -12.60 -1.24
C ALA A 293 16.01 -11.37 -1.10
N PRO A 294 16.42 -10.66 -2.18
CA PRO A 294 17.21 -9.45 -2.06
C PRO A 294 16.58 -8.37 -1.16
N VAL A 295 15.25 -8.19 -1.23
CA VAL A 295 14.53 -7.21 -0.40
C VAL A 295 14.53 -7.64 1.07
N LEU A 296 14.18 -8.89 1.35
CA LEU A 296 14.14 -9.42 2.72
C LEU A 296 15.53 -9.54 3.35
N SER A 297 16.57 -9.74 2.53
CA SER A 297 17.95 -9.75 3.00
C SER A 297 18.39 -8.40 3.60
N ALA A 298 17.81 -7.29 3.14
CA ALA A 298 18.11 -5.95 3.65
C ALA A 298 17.33 -5.59 4.93
N THR A 299 16.24 -6.30 5.27
CA THR A 299 15.28 -5.90 6.31
C THR A 299 15.35 -6.77 7.56
N LYS A 300 16.55 -6.86 8.17
CA LYS A 300 16.86 -7.81 9.25
C LYS A 300 16.08 -7.67 10.57
N ASN A 301 15.40 -6.54 10.80
CA ASN A 301 14.60 -6.29 12.02
C ASN A 301 13.08 -6.39 11.76
N LEU A 302 12.68 -6.93 10.61
CA LEU A 302 11.29 -6.99 10.20
C LEU A 302 10.48 -7.90 11.13
N ARG A 303 9.37 -7.40 11.67
CA ARG A 303 8.45 -8.14 12.56
C ARG A 303 7.15 -8.50 11.86
N LYS A 304 6.68 -7.67 10.94
CA LYS A 304 5.45 -7.88 10.18
C LYS A 304 5.73 -7.81 8.69
N LEU A 305 5.30 -8.83 7.95
CA LEU A 305 5.39 -8.86 6.50
C LEU A 305 4.01 -9.15 5.93
N LYS A 306 3.51 -8.26 5.08
CA LYS A 306 2.41 -8.54 4.18
C LYS A 306 2.95 -8.68 2.76
N TYR A 307 2.75 -9.85 2.17
CA TYR A 307 3.19 -10.15 0.83
C TYR A 307 1.98 -10.49 -0.04
N ASN A 308 1.79 -9.73 -1.11
CA ASN A 308 0.75 -10.01 -2.11
C ASN A 308 1.39 -10.62 -3.35
N TRP A 309 1.11 -11.91 -3.56
CA TRP A 309 1.46 -12.59 -4.79
C TRP A 309 0.42 -12.25 -5.87
N PHE A 310 0.87 -11.66 -6.97
CA PHE A 310 0.00 -11.26 -8.07
C PHE A 310 0.47 -11.93 -9.37
N TYR A 311 -0.46 -12.53 -10.10
CA TYR A 311 -0.19 -13.15 -11.40
C TYR A 311 -1.17 -12.70 -12.48
N ARG A 312 -0.62 -12.18 -13.58
CA ARG A 312 -1.34 -11.85 -14.81
C ARG A 312 -0.43 -12.27 -15.99
N PRO A 313 -0.90 -13.08 -16.95
CA PRO A 313 -0.01 -13.71 -17.94
C PRO A 313 0.75 -12.72 -18.84
N ASP A 314 0.16 -11.57 -19.12
CA ASP A 314 0.71 -10.53 -20.00
C ASP A 314 1.45 -9.41 -19.23
N LEU A 315 1.68 -9.59 -17.92
CA LEU A 315 2.37 -8.61 -17.07
C LEU A 315 3.77 -9.10 -16.72
N ASP A 316 4.82 -8.34 -17.03
CA ASP A 316 6.21 -8.64 -16.67
C ASP A 316 6.63 -10.08 -17.10
N GLU A 317 6.34 -10.45 -18.35
CA GLU A 317 6.38 -11.85 -18.88
C GLU A 317 7.67 -12.64 -18.56
N GLU A 318 8.82 -11.95 -18.46
CA GLU A 318 10.11 -12.59 -18.15
C GLU A 318 10.20 -13.15 -16.72
N VAL A 319 9.41 -12.60 -15.78
CA VAL A 319 9.49 -12.93 -14.36
C VAL A 319 8.16 -13.49 -13.84
N ASN A 320 7.04 -12.96 -14.31
CA ASN A 320 5.71 -13.29 -13.82
C ASN A 320 5.13 -14.53 -14.50
N THR A 321 5.79 -15.67 -14.29
CA THR A 321 5.39 -16.92 -14.93
C THR A 321 4.16 -17.56 -14.27
N SER A 322 3.53 -18.50 -14.98
CA SER A 322 2.41 -19.32 -14.51
C SER A 322 2.78 -20.31 -13.41
N THR A 323 4.06 -20.40 -13.04
CA THR A 323 4.53 -21.26 -11.96
C THR A 323 4.82 -20.42 -10.73
N LEU A 324 4.26 -20.82 -9.58
CA LEU A 324 4.57 -20.26 -8.28
C LEU A 324 5.67 -21.09 -7.62
N MET A 325 6.86 -20.49 -7.45
CA MET A 325 8.04 -21.11 -6.85
C MET A 325 7.98 -21.07 -5.32
N LEU A 326 7.28 -22.03 -4.70
CA LEU A 326 7.07 -22.04 -3.24
C LEU A 326 8.38 -22.23 -2.47
N ASP A 327 9.33 -22.98 -3.03
CA ASP A 327 10.67 -23.15 -2.47
C ASP A 327 11.46 -21.84 -2.46
N GLU A 328 11.43 -21.07 -3.55
CA GLU A 328 12.08 -19.75 -3.59
C GLU A 328 11.42 -18.76 -2.61
N LEU A 329 10.09 -18.77 -2.50
CA LEU A 329 9.38 -17.99 -1.49
C LEU A 329 9.82 -18.37 -0.08
N ALA A 330 9.89 -19.67 0.25
CA ALA A 330 10.35 -20.11 1.56
C ALA A 330 11.79 -19.66 1.84
N MET A 331 12.69 -19.82 0.87
CA MET A 331 14.08 -19.39 1.01
C MET A 331 14.19 -17.87 1.20
N ALA A 332 13.40 -17.07 0.50
CA ALA A 332 13.33 -15.63 0.70
C ALA A 332 12.87 -15.28 2.13
N LEU A 333 11.83 -15.95 2.64
CA LEU A 333 11.32 -15.73 4.00
C LEU A 333 12.35 -16.10 5.09
N LEU A 334 13.26 -17.05 4.81
CA LEU A 334 14.32 -17.41 5.75
C LEU A 334 15.30 -16.28 6.03
N GLU A 335 15.41 -15.28 5.15
CA GLU A 335 16.25 -14.10 5.37
C GLU A 335 15.85 -13.28 6.60
N VAL A 336 14.59 -13.41 7.04
CA VAL A 336 13.98 -12.72 8.20
C VAL A 336 13.46 -13.69 9.27
N LYS A 337 13.88 -14.96 9.22
CA LYS A 337 13.41 -16.02 10.16
C LYS A 337 13.61 -15.68 11.64
N ASP A 338 14.65 -14.89 11.94
CA ASP A 338 15.08 -14.55 13.30
C ASP A 338 14.44 -13.26 13.83
N SER A 339 13.58 -12.60 13.06
CA SER A 339 12.87 -11.37 13.45
C SER A 339 11.36 -11.41 13.22
N LEU A 340 10.90 -12.12 12.19
CA LEU A 340 9.51 -12.09 11.76
C LEU A 340 8.56 -12.77 12.75
N GLU A 341 7.51 -12.05 13.16
CA GLU A 341 6.52 -12.47 14.16
C GLU A 341 5.11 -12.62 13.54
N ASP A 342 4.82 -11.86 12.48
CA ASP A 342 3.54 -11.82 11.77
C ASP A 342 3.76 -11.87 10.26
N LEU A 343 3.15 -12.86 9.59
CA LEU A 343 3.24 -13.05 8.14
C LEU A 343 1.84 -13.16 7.54
N GLU A 344 1.52 -12.26 6.61
CA GLU A 344 0.35 -12.34 5.76
C GLU A 344 0.77 -12.53 4.31
N ILE A 345 0.44 -13.68 3.73
CA ILE A 345 0.52 -13.95 2.31
C ILE A 345 -0.89 -13.86 1.75
N THR A 346 -1.08 -12.97 0.79
CA THR A 346 -2.29 -12.88 -0.02
C THR A 346 -1.95 -13.20 -1.47
N ALA A 347 -2.96 -13.59 -2.23
CA ALA A 347 -2.76 -13.99 -3.61
C ALA A 347 -3.92 -13.50 -4.47
N GLU A 348 -3.60 -13.04 -5.67
CA GLU A 348 -4.55 -12.52 -6.65
C GLU A 348 -4.11 -12.89 -8.08
N THR A 349 -5.09 -13.10 -8.95
CA THR A 349 -4.84 -13.38 -10.37
C THR A 349 -5.81 -12.60 -11.23
N CYS A 350 -5.33 -12.03 -12.34
CA CYS A 350 -6.16 -11.39 -13.35
C CYS A 350 -6.02 -12.08 -14.71
N PRO A 351 -7.08 -12.09 -15.54
CA PRO A 351 -6.96 -12.54 -16.93
C PRO A 351 -6.00 -11.65 -17.71
N ALA A 352 -5.48 -12.17 -18.84
CA ALA A 352 -4.68 -11.38 -19.76
C ALA A 352 -5.59 -10.37 -20.49
N TYR A 353 -5.40 -9.08 -20.20
CA TYR A 353 -6.20 -8.01 -20.80
C TYR A 353 -5.93 -7.90 -22.31
N THR A 354 -4.69 -8.11 -22.72
CA THR A 354 -4.28 -8.06 -24.13
C THR A 354 -4.94 -9.14 -25.00
N MET A 355 -5.38 -10.24 -24.39
CA MET A 355 -5.98 -11.39 -25.10
C MET A 355 -7.50 -11.39 -25.06
N GLY A 356 -8.12 -10.41 -24.39
CA GLY A 356 -9.58 -10.35 -24.20
C GLY A 356 -10.12 -11.51 -23.36
N ASP A 357 -9.27 -12.10 -22.51
CA ASP A 357 -9.66 -13.20 -21.64
C ASP A 357 -10.53 -12.67 -20.49
N TYR A 358 -11.54 -13.45 -20.11
CA TYR A 358 -12.40 -13.16 -18.96
C TYR A 358 -12.16 -14.14 -17.81
N ASP A 359 -11.62 -15.32 -18.13
CA ASP A 359 -11.37 -16.35 -17.15
C ASP A 359 -10.02 -16.11 -16.46
N PRO A 360 -9.97 -16.14 -15.12
CA PRO A 360 -8.73 -15.89 -14.43
C PRO A 360 -7.76 -17.08 -14.65
N PRO A 361 -6.46 -16.81 -14.86
CA PRO A 361 -5.51 -17.72 -15.51
C PRO A 361 -5.21 -18.97 -14.68
N ASP A 362 -4.82 -20.06 -15.35
CA ASP A 362 -4.29 -21.23 -14.67
C ASP A 362 -2.85 -20.98 -14.18
N PHE A 363 -2.49 -21.62 -13.08
CA PHE A 363 -1.13 -21.60 -12.53
C PHE A 363 -0.81 -22.94 -11.84
N THR A 364 0.48 -23.23 -11.69
CA THR A 364 1.00 -24.43 -11.05
C THR A 364 1.89 -24.08 -9.87
N PHE A 365 2.07 -25.04 -8.96
CA PHE A 365 3.00 -24.93 -7.84
C PHE A 365 4.29 -25.68 -8.18
N HIS A 366 5.42 -25.06 -7.86
CA HIS A 366 6.71 -25.72 -7.80
C HIS A 366 7.12 -25.90 -6.34
N GLU A 367 7.48 -27.15 -5.99
CA GLU A 367 7.94 -27.55 -4.66
C GLU A 367 7.00 -27.12 -3.51
N SER A 368 7.53 -26.73 -2.34
CA SER A 368 6.74 -26.49 -1.13
C SER A 368 7.35 -25.44 -0.20
N LEU A 369 6.53 -24.94 0.73
CA LEU A 369 6.95 -24.00 1.78
C LEU A 369 7.61 -24.69 3.00
N ALA A 370 8.05 -25.94 2.90
CA ALA A 370 8.47 -26.76 4.04
C ALA A 370 9.55 -26.10 4.92
N GLU A 371 10.48 -25.36 4.33
CA GLU A 371 11.57 -24.69 5.04
C GLU A 371 11.10 -23.61 6.05
N MET A 372 9.88 -23.08 5.87
CA MET A 372 9.26 -22.15 6.82
C MET A 372 9.12 -22.75 8.23
N ARG A 373 9.14 -24.08 8.38
CA ARG A 373 9.12 -24.76 9.67
C ARG A 373 10.22 -24.28 10.62
N SER A 374 11.33 -23.78 10.07
CA SER A 374 12.46 -23.24 10.84
C SER A 374 12.24 -21.83 11.41
N MET A 375 11.16 -21.13 11.03
CA MET A 375 10.85 -19.76 11.46
C MET A 375 10.25 -19.73 12.87
N ARG A 376 11.07 -20.00 13.89
CA ARG A 376 10.63 -20.17 15.29
C ARG A 376 10.04 -18.92 15.94
N ARG A 377 10.19 -17.74 15.35
CA ARG A 377 9.61 -16.50 15.89
C ARG A 377 8.23 -16.18 15.34
N LEU A 378 7.80 -16.86 14.28
CA LEU A 378 6.51 -16.61 13.65
C LEU A 378 5.39 -17.07 14.57
N LYS A 379 4.52 -16.14 14.95
CA LYS A 379 3.37 -16.37 15.85
C LYS A 379 2.04 -16.34 15.11
N THR A 380 1.95 -15.48 14.09
CA THR A 380 0.75 -15.33 13.29
C THR A 380 1.08 -15.60 11.83
N LEU A 381 0.28 -16.46 11.20
CA LEU A 381 0.39 -16.77 9.78
C LEU A 381 -0.99 -16.67 9.12
N ASN A 382 -1.13 -15.76 8.18
CA ASN A 382 -2.24 -15.68 7.24
C ASN A 382 -1.75 -16.10 5.87
N VAL A 383 -2.31 -17.15 5.27
CA VAL A 383 -1.78 -17.75 4.04
C VAL A 383 -2.88 -18.49 3.26
N PRO A 384 -2.84 -18.54 1.92
CA PRO A 384 -3.71 -19.42 1.17
C PRO A 384 -3.51 -20.89 1.57
N TRP A 385 -4.61 -21.62 1.75
CA TRP A 385 -4.54 -23.07 1.98
C TRP A 385 -3.69 -23.77 0.91
N SER A 386 -3.89 -23.38 -0.35
CA SER A 386 -3.24 -23.96 -1.51
C SER A 386 -1.73 -23.78 -1.54
N PHE A 387 -1.21 -22.71 -0.92
CA PHE A 387 0.23 -22.45 -0.83
C PHE A 387 0.90 -23.39 0.17
N LEU A 388 0.21 -23.77 1.26
CA LEU A 388 0.74 -24.73 2.24
C LEU A 388 0.71 -26.17 1.70
N THR A 389 -0.30 -26.54 0.92
CA THR A 389 -0.45 -27.91 0.40
C THR A 389 0.22 -28.14 -0.95
N GLY A 390 0.52 -27.06 -1.69
CA GLY A 390 0.94 -27.11 -3.09
C GLY A 390 -0.15 -27.65 -4.02
N MET A 391 -1.42 -27.52 -3.64
CA MET A 391 -2.56 -28.06 -4.37
C MET A 391 -3.77 -27.13 -4.33
N THR A 392 -4.55 -27.10 -5.41
CA THR A 392 -5.79 -26.31 -5.49
C THR A 392 -7.02 -27.06 -5.02
N ASP A 393 -6.92 -28.31 -4.58
CA ASP A 393 -8.07 -29.10 -4.10
C ASP A 393 -7.86 -29.64 -2.66
N PHE A 394 -8.89 -30.31 -2.15
CA PHE A 394 -8.93 -30.89 -0.80
C PHE A 394 -8.67 -32.41 -0.78
N SER A 395 -8.11 -32.97 -1.86
CA SER A 395 -8.00 -34.42 -2.03
C SER A 395 -6.92 -35.04 -1.14
N THR A 396 -5.81 -34.34 -0.94
CA THR A 396 -4.67 -34.79 -0.14
C THR A 396 -4.76 -34.35 1.31
N THR A 397 -4.23 -35.18 2.20
CA THR A 397 -4.21 -34.95 3.66
C THR A 397 -2.80 -35.14 4.18
N GLY A 398 -2.49 -34.49 5.31
CA GLY A 398 -1.22 -34.56 6.00
C GLY A 398 -0.19 -33.52 5.52
N ARG A 399 -0.55 -32.62 4.60
CA ARG A 399 0.39 -31.64 4.02
C ARG A 399 0.38 -30.31 4.73
N LEU A 400 -0.74 -29.95 5.38
CA LEU A 400 -0.91 -28.62 5.96
C LEU A 400 0.15 -28.33 7.02
N GLY A 401 0.48 -29.31 7.87
CA GLY A 401 1.47 -29.19 8.92
C GLY A 401 2.93 -29.09 8.46
N ASN A 402 3.26 -29.46 7.21
CA ASN A 402 4.65 -29.61 6.78
C ASN A 402 5.43 -28.29 6.77
N ALA A 403 4.76 -27.19 6.42
CA ALA A 403 5.36 -25.85 6.35
C ALA A 403 5.16 -25.02 7.63
N LEU A 404 4.30 -25.47 8.56
CA LEU A 404 3.90 -24.65 9.70
C LEU A 404 4.99 -24.62 10.79
N PRO A 405 5.43 -23.43 11.23
CA PRO A 405 6.44 -23.29 12.28
C PRO A 405 5.93 -23.73 13.65
N GLN A 406 6.81 -24.30 14.47
CA GLN A 406 6.46 -24.91 15.76
C GLN A 406 5.78 -23.96 16.77
N ASN A 407 6.17 -22.69 16.79
CA ASN A 407 5.69 -21.70 17.77
C ASN A 407 4.50 -20.89 17.27
N LEU A 408 3.84 -21.34 16.19
CA LEU A 408 2.68 -20.65 15.64
C LEU A 408 1.53 -20.66 16.66
N GLU A 409 0.99 -19.49 16.94
CA GLU A 409 -0.13 -19.29 17.87
C GLU A 409 -1.46 -19.11 17.12
N TYR A 410 -1.43 -18.45 15.97
CA TYR A 410 -2.60 -18.08 15.18
C TYR A 410 -2.39 -18.44 13.71
N LEU A 411 -3.24 -19.31 13.19
CA LEU A 411 -3.27 -19.67 11.77
C LEU A 411 -4.55 -19.13 11.12
N ILE A 412 -4.40 -18.48 9.97
CA ILE A 412 -5.49 -17.90 9.21
C ILE A 412 -5.36 -18.41 7.78
N LEU A 413 -6.38 -19.10 7.27
CA LEU A 413 -6.35 -19.72 5.95
C LEU A 413 -7.31 -18.99 5.00
N SER A 414 -6.85 -18.69 3.79
CA SER A 414 -7.68 -18.08 2.75
C SER A 414 -8.07 -19.09 1.64
N ARG A 415 -9.14 -18.76 0.89
CA ARG A 415 -9.72 -19.61 -0.16
C ARG A 415 -9.07 -19.48 -1.53
N PHE A 416 -7.95 -18.75 -1.66
CA PHE A 416 -7.43 -18.38 -2.97
C PHE A 416 -7.30 -19.58 -3.92
N ARG A 417 -8.10 -19.53 -4.99
CA ARG A 417 -8.18 -20.52 -6.08
C ARG A 417 -8.37 -21.98 -5.64
N LEU A 418 -8.99 -22.21 -4.49
CA LEU A 418 -9.43 -23.56 -4.10
C LEU A 418 -10.57 -24.01 -5.02
N ARG A 419 -10.32 -25.08 -5.78
CA ARG A 419 -11.29 -25.71 -6.68
C ARG A 419 -12.48 -26.19 -5.87
N PRO A 420 -13.70 -25.76 -6.22
CA PRO A 420 -14.88 -26.17 -5.49
C PRO A 420 -15.16 -27.67 -5.67
N ALA A 421 -15.51 -28.33 -4.57
CA ALA A 421 -16.19 -29.62 -4.54
C ALA A 421 -17.60 -29.53 -5.21
N PRO A 422 -18.30 -30.67 -5.47
CA PRO A 422 -19.69 -30.65 -5.96
C PRO A 422 -20.55 -29.62 -5.21
N TYR A 423 -21.39 -28.89 -5.97
CA TYR A 423 -22.03 -27.62 -5.55
C TYR A 423 -22.73 -27.64 -4.19
N ASN A 424 -23.22 -28.80 -3.75
CA ASN A 424 -24.14 -28.90 -2.62
C ASN A 424 -23.45 -28.99 -1.25
N ASP A 425 -22.13 -29.25 -1.16
CA ASP A 425 -21.44 -29.40 0.13
C ASP A 425 -19.97 -28.92 0.12
N ARG A 426 -19.73 -27.73 -0.45
CA ARG A 426 -18.36 -27.20 -0.57
C ARG A 426 -17.71 -26.90 0.79
N ASP A 427 -18.47 -26.30 1.71
CA ASP A 427 -17.98 -25.98 3.05
C ASP A 427 -17.74 -27.27 3.86
N GLY A 428 -18.62 -28.28 3.75
CA GLY A 428 -18.45 -29.55 4.44
C GLY A 428 -17.25 -30.35 3.95
N VAL A 429 -16.92 -30.32 2.65
CA VAL A 429 -15.69 -30.93 2.13
C VAL A 429 -14.44 -30.24 2.68
N MET A 430 -14.42 -28.91 2.74
CA MET A 430 -13.32 -28.16 3.34
C MET A 430 -13.15 -28.50 4.83
N ILE A 431 -14.24 -28.52 5.60
CA ILE A 431 -14.20 -28.87 7.03
C ILE A 431 -13.72 -30.31 7.21
N SER A 432 -14.19 -31.25 6.37
CA SER A 432 -13.75 -32.65 6.41
C SER A 432 -12.27 -32.82 6.05
N ALA A 433 -11.75 -31.98 5.15
CA ALA A 433 -10.32 -31.99 4.83
C ALA A 433 -9.50 -31.52 6.03
N PHE A 434 -9.91 -30.44 6.69
CA PHE A 434 -9.25 -29.96 7.90
C PHE A 434 -9.36 -30.93 9.07
N GLU A 435 -10.52 -31.59 9.24
CA GLU A 435 -10.69 -32.66 10.23
C GLU A 435 -9.69 -33.79 10.01
N ARG A 436 -9.49 -34.24 8.76
CA ARG A 436 -8.47 -35.25 8.43
C ARG A 436 -7.04 -34.77 8.74
N GLU A 437 -6.71 -33.49 8.53
CA GLU A 437 -5.40 -32.93 8.92
C GLU A 437 -5.18 -32.99 10.45
N LEU A 438 -6.22 -32.75 11.24
CA LEU A 438 -6.18 -32.89 12.70
C LEU A 438 -6.02 -34.36 13.12
N GLU A 439 -6.78 -35.26 12.51
CA GLU A 439 -6.79 -36.70 12.85
C GLU A 439 -5.52 -37.44 12.44
N THR A 440 -4.89 -37.02 11.34
CA THR A 440 -3.57 -37.56 10.91
C THR A 440 -2.44 -37.12 11.82
N GLY A 441 -2.68 -36.15 12.73
CA GLY A 441 -1.65 -35.59 13.59
C GLY A 441 -0.68 -34.67 12.85
N SER A 442 -1.01 -34.20 11.63
CA SER A 442 -0.15 -33.29 10.85
C SER A 442 0.15 -32.00 11.62
N LEU A 443 -0.78 -31.56 12.47
CA LEU A 443 -0.66 -30.35 13.28
C LEU A 443 -0.14 -30.61 14.71
N SER A 444 0.21 -31.86 15.05
CA SER A 444 0.54 -32.25 16.42
C SER A 444 1.81 -31.59 16.97
N HIS A 445 2.75 -31.16 16.11
CA HIS A 445 3.95 -30.43 16.53
C HIS A 445 3.67 -28.97 16.91
N LEU A 446 2.49 -28.44 16.60
CA LEU A 446 2.10 -27.04 16.87
C LEU A 446 1.53 -26.89 18.29
N THR A 447 2.35 -27.15 19.30
CA THR A 447 1.92 -27.17 20.70
C THR A 447 1.47 -25.82 21.26
N GLN A 448 1.75 -24.71 20.55
CA GLN A 448 1.36 -23.36 20.95
C GLN A 448 0.14 -22.82 20.18
N LEU A 449 -0.41 -23.60 19.25
CA LEU A 449 -1.51 -23.17 18.40
C LEU A 449 -2.78 -22.98 19.22
N LYS A 450 -3.25 -21.73 19.30
CA LYS A 450 -4.43 -21.34 20.07
C LYS A 450 -5.67 -21.28 19.20
N SER A 451 -5.51 -20.83 17.95
CA SER A 451 -6.64 -20.58 17.06
C SER A 451 -6.31 -20.83 15.60
N VAL A 452 -7.29 -21.37 14.87
CA VAL A 452 -7.26 -21.49 13.41
C VAL A 452 -8.54 -20.86 12.86
N LYS A 453 -8.38 -19.93 11.92
CA LYS A 453 -9.46 -19.40 11.10
C LYS A 453 -9.48 -20.14 9.77
N LEU A 454 -10.53 -20.92 9.56
CA LEU A 454 -10.74 -21.61 8.30
C LEU A 454 -11.14 -20.61 7.19
N PRO A 455 -10.90 -20.98 5.92
CA PRO A 455 -11.28 -20.14 4.80
C PRO A 455 -12.77 -19.75 4.85
N PRO A 456 -13.15 -18.56 4.33
CA PRO A 456 -14.54 -18.09 4.40
C PRO A 456 -15.48 -19.05 3.66
N SER A 457 -16.79 -19.00 3.93
CA SER A 457 -17.76 -19.85 3.21
C SER A 457 -17.68 -19.66 1.68
N PHE A 458 -17.89 -20.74 0.93
CA PHE A 458 -18.09 -20.69 -0.52
C PHE A 458 -19.42 -20.02 -0.90
N PHE A 459 -20.40 -19.96 0.02
CA PHE A 459 -21.70 -19.36 -0.21
C PHE A 459 -21.71 -17.88 0.22
N SER A 460 -22.44 -17.04 -0.52
CA SER A 460 -22.59 -15.62 -0.20
C SER A 460 -23.37 -15.37 1.09
N ARG A 461 -24.27 -16.29 1.45
CA ARG A 461 -25.08 -16.25 2.67
C ARG A 461 -24.32 -16.69 3.94
N GLY A 462 -23.08 -17.14 3.81
CA GLY A 462 -22.30 -17.70 4.91
C GLY A 462 -22.41 -19.22 5.02
N MET A 463 -21.76 -19.78 6.04
CA MET A 463 -21.81 -21.22 6.33
C MET A 463 -23.19 -21.61 6.84
N SER A 464 -23.56 -22.88 6.66
CA SER A 464 -24.75 -23.43 7.31
C SER A 464 -24.53 -23.66 8.80
N ASP A 465 -25.60 -23.61 9.60
CA ASP A 465 -25.55 -23.89 11.04
C ASP A 465 -24.89 -25.26 11.34
N ALA A 466 -25.17 -26.28 10.53
CA ALA A 466 -24.57 -27.60 10.67
C ALA A 466 -23.03 -27.58 10.48
N CYS A 467 -22.52 -26.73 9.58
CA CYS A 467 -21.08 -26.55 9.40
C CYS A 467 -20.46 -25.79 10.58
N GLU A 468 -21.13 -24.76 11.10
CA GLU A 468 -20.66 -24.01 12.26
C GLU A 468 -20.62 -24.87 13.53
N GLU A 469 -21.67 -25.68 13.75
CA GLU A 469 -21.72 -26.66 14.85
C GLU A 469 -20.59 -27.68 14.72
N ARG A 470 -20.30 -28.17 13.51
CA ARG A 470 -19.20 -29.10 13.26
C ARG A 470 -17.84 -28.48 13.55
N ILE A 471 -17.62 -27.22 13.14
CA ILE A 471 -16.39 -26.47 13.45
C ILE A 471 -16.24 -26.31 14.98
N ALA A 472 -17.32 -25.94 15.68
CA ALA A 472 -17.32 -25.80 17.13
C ALA A 472 -17.05 -27.14 17.85
N ALA A 473 -17.62 -28.24 17.34
CA ALA A 473 -17.38 -29.59 17.87
C ALA A 473 -15.92 -30.02 17.68
N LEU A 474 -15.33 -29.76 16.50
CA LEU A 474 -13.91 -30.01 16.23
C LEU A 474 -13.01 -29.19 17.16
N GLY A 475 -13.33 -27.91 17.34
CA GLY A 475 -12.57 -27.04 18.24
C GLY A 475 -12.55 -27.57 19.66
N LYS A 476 -13.69 -28.06 20.17
CA LYS A 476 -13.76 -28.73 21.49
C LYS A 476 -12.99 -30.04 21.55
N LYS A 477 -13.06 -30.86 20.49
CA LYS A 477 -12.37 -32.18 20.41
C LYS A 477 -10.85 -32.03 20.48
N PHE A 478 -10.30 -30.97 19.89
CA PHE A 478 -8.85 -30.74 19.78
C PHE A 478 -8.32 -29.58 20.63
N ASP A 479 -9.13 -29.07 21.57
CA ASP A 479 -8.80 -27.92 22.44
C ASP A 479 -8.27 -26.69 21.65
N LEU A 480 -8.95 -26.36 20.55
CA LEU A 480 -8.54 -25.32 19.62
C LEU A 480 -9.68 -24.34 19.34
N LYS A 481 -9.38 -23.04 19.31
CA LYS A 481 -10.36 -22.05 18.89
C LYS A 481 -10.48 -22.04 17.37
N LEU A 482 -11.47 -22.77 16.85
CA LEU A 482 -11.80 -22.80 15.43
C LEU A 482 -12.90 -21.81 15.08
N GLU A 483 -12.65 -20.97 14.08
CA GLU A 483 -13.61 -20.00 13.55
C GLU A 483 -13.63 -20.05 12.02
N SER A 484 -14.73 -19.66 11.40
CA SER A 484 -14.77 -19.35 9.97
C SER A 484 -14.45 -17.87 9.77
N GLN A 485 -13.73 -17.54 8.70
CA GLN A 485 -13.61 -16.14 8.31
C GLN A 485 -14.97 -15.61 7.84
N LYS A 486 -15.35 -14.43 8.34
CA LYS A 486 -16.45 -13.66 7.74
C LYS A 486 -15.99 -13.19 6.36
N ARG A 487 -16.86 -13.33 5.37
CA ARG A 487 -16.58 -12.86 4.02
C ARG A 487 -16.49 -11.34 4.06
N ASP A 488 -15.30 -10.81 3.80
CA ASP A 488 -15.10 -9.38 3.63
C ASP A 488 -15.61 -8.98 2.25
N LEU A 489 -16.84 -8.46 2.19
CA LEU A 489 -17.47 -8.06 0.93
C LEU A 489 -16.81 -6.82 0.31
N SER A 490 -15.94 -6.12 1.06
CA SER A 490 -15.22 -4.94 0.56
C SER A 490 -14.04 -5.28 -0.36
N LYS A 491 -13.61 -6.55 -0.40
CA LYS A 491 -12.49 -7.05 -1.22
C LYS A 491 -12.94 -7.89 -2.44
N ILE A 492 -14.18 -7.73 -2.88
CA ILE A 492 -14.79 -8.52 -3.97
C ILE A 492 -14.99 -7.68 -5.25
N ILE A 493 -14.50 -6.44 -5.27
CA ILE A 493 -14.57 -5.58 -6.46
C ILE A 493 -13.28 -5.72 -7.24
#